data_AF-A0A542HJV2-F1
#
_entry.id   AF-A0A542HJV2-F1
#
_cell.length_a   1.000
_cell.length_b   1.000
_cell.length_c   1.000
_cell.angle_alpha   90.00
_cell.angle_beta   90.00
_cell.angle_gamma   90.00
#
_symmetry.space_group_name_H-M   'P 1'
#
loop_
_entity.id
_entity.type
_entity.pdbx_description
1 polymer ?
#
loop_
_entity_poly.entity_id
_entity_poly.type
_entity_poly.pdbx_seq_one_letter_code
_entity_poly.pdbx_strand_id
1 'polypeptide(L)'
;MKRAAALVCAAVASTVYLFTPAQPTAVVQATRPGLTAPTQKELAQKIVASAENGTLNWRSAYGYVEDIGDGQGYTAGLIGFCTGTHDLLTLVEGYTRDHPGNALARYLPALRRVDGSASHAGLDPGFPAAWRAESRVAAFRAAQDVERDRVYFGPAVHRGRVDGLGALGQFIYYDALVFHGPGAGPTSFDGIRARAMREARTPARGGKETDYLDAFLDARRRAMLTRHPGIDTSRVDTTQRRFLNEGNLGLRPPLRWQVYGETYQVP
;
A
#
# COMPACT_ATOMS: atom_id res chain seq x y z
N MET A 1 -39.17 -80.00 -37.68
CA MET A 1 -38.42 -78.81 -38.14
C MET A 1 -38.92 -77.57 -37.38
N LYS A 2 -38.05 -76.60 -37.10
CA LYS A 2 -38.27 -75.34 -36.32
C LYS A 2 -37.83 -74.18 -37.24
N ARG A 3 -38.28 -72.92 -37.22
CA ARG A 3 -39.20 -72.02 -36.45
C ARG A 3 -39.57 -70.89 -37.46
N ALA A 4 -40.43 -69.88 -37.27
CA ALA A 4 -41.63 -69.55 -36.48
C ALA A 4 -42.12 -68.17 -37.00
N ALA A 5 -43.33 -67.72 -36.64
CA ALA A 5 -43.93 -66.49 -37.20
C ALA A 5 -43.20 -65.18 -36.83
N ALA A 6 -43.28 -64.18 -37.73
CA ALA A 6 -42.87 -62.81 -37.46
C ALA A 6 -44.03 -62.00 -36.86
N LEU A 7 -43.75 -61.19 -35.82
CA LEU A 7 -44.71 -60.31 -35.16
C LEU A 7 -44.24 -58.86 -35.27
N VAL A 8 -45.19 -57.94 -35.51
CA VAL A 8 -44.94 -56.49 -35.57
C VAL A 8 -44.76 -55.92 -34.16
N CYS A 9 -43.82 -54.99 -33.99
CA CYS A 9 -43.75 -54.10 -32.82
C CYS A 9 -43.51 -52.65 -33.26
N ALA A 10 -44.34 -51.74 -32.77
CA ALA A 10 -44.19 -50.31 -33.00
C ALA A 10 -43.14 -49.70 -32.05
N ALA A 11 -42.35 -48.75 -32.55
CA ALA A 11 -41.36 -48.05 -31.75
C ALA A 11 -41.98 -46.82 -31.06
N VAL A 12 -41.82 -46.71 -29.74
CA VAL A 12 -42.16 -45.52 -28.96
C VAL A 12 -40.87 -44.73 -28.70
N ALA A 13 -40.81 -43.47 -29.12
CA ALA A 13 -39.67 -42.60 -28.89
C ALA A 13 -39.78 -41.91 -27.53
N SER A 14 -38.89 -42.28 -26.59
CA SER A 14 -38.81 -41.66 -25.26
C SER A 14 -37.89 -40.44 -25.28
N THR A 15 -38.46 -39.24 -25.09
CA THR A 15 -37.68 -38.00 -25.00
C THR A 15 -37.00 -37.88 -23.64
N VAL A 16 -35.67 -37.99 -23.60
CA VAL A 16 -34.88 -37.81 -22.37
C VAL A 16 -34.68 -36.32 -22.10
N TYR A 17 -35.33 -35.79 -21.07
CA TYR A 17 -35.02 -34.47 -20.53
C TYR A 17 -33.69 -34.51 -19.75
N LEU A 18 -32.63 -33.99 -20.36
CA LEU A 18 -31.37 -33.76 -19.67
C LEU A 18 -31.50 -32.54 -18.74
N PHE A 19 -31.68 -32.79 -17.44
CA PHE A 19 -31.57 -31.76 -16.41
C PHE A 19 -30.10 -31.33 -16.29
N THR A 20 -29.74 -30.22 -16.93
CA THR A 20 -28.44 -29.56 -16.74
C THR A 20 -28.46 -28.84 -15.39
N PRO A 21 -27.60 -29.19 -14.40
CA PRO A 21 -27.52 -28.42 -13.18
C PRO A 21 -26.95 -27.04 -13.50
N ALA A 22 -27.71 -25.99 -13.18
CA ALA A 22 -27.24 -24.62 -13.32
C ALA A 22 -25.98 -24.44 -12.47
N GLN A 23 -24.85 -24.12 -13.11
CA GLN A 23 -23.65 -23.75 -12.38
C GLN A 23 -23.97 -22.51 -11.54
N PRO A 24 -23.54 -22.44 -10.26
CA PRO A 24 -23.69 -21.23 -9.48
C PRO A 24 -22.86 -20.14 -10.17
N THR A 25 -23.55 -19.19 -10.79
CA THR A 25 -22.92 -17.97 -11.29
C THR A 25 -22.22 -17.33 -10.10
N ALA A 26 -20.89 -17.24 -10.18
CA ALA A 26 -20.12 -16.57 -9.16
C ALA A 26 -20.63 -15.14 -9.07
N VAL A 27 -21.37 -14.85 -7.99
CA VAL A 27 -21.76 -13.48 -7.66
C VAL A 27 -20.45 -12.75 -7.49
N VAL A 28 -20.11 -11.91 -8.45
CA VAL A 28 -19.05 -10.92 -8.32
C VAL A 28 -19.53 -10.01 -7.19
N GLN A 29 -19.15 -10.35 -5.96
CA GLN A 29 -19.36 -9.46 -4.83
C GLN A 29 -18.69 -8.17 -5.23
N ALA A 30 -19.49 -7.11 -5.39
CA ALA A 30 -18.99 -5.77 -5.64
C ALA A 30 -17.94 -5.51 -4.57
N THR A 31 -16.67 -5.47 -4.99
CA THR A 31 -15.55 -5.48 -4.07
C THR A 31 -15.68 -4.24 -3.23
N ARG A 32 -15.93 -4.41 -1.92
CA ARG A 32 -16.00 -3.29 -0.99
C ARG A 32 -14.74 -2.46 -1.23
N PRO A 33 -14.85 -1.13 -1.40
CA PRO A 33 -13.74 -0.30 -1.88
C PRO A 33 -12.44 -0.49 -1.07
N GLY A 34 -12.56 -0.93 0.18
CA GLY A 34 -11.43 -1.31 1.02
C GLY A 34 -10.70 -0.04 1.41
N LEU A 35 -9.39 -0.01 1.22
CA LEU A 35 -8.60 1.19 1.50
C LEU A 35 -8.89 2.34 0.54
N THR A 36 -9.43 2.09 -0.67
CA THR A 36 -9.73 3.16 -1.64
C THR A 36 -11.02 3.91 -1.36
N ALA A 37 -11.77 3.55 -0.32
CA ALA A 37 -12.86 4.40 0.16
C ALA A 37 -12.27 5.70 0.72
N PRO A 38 -12.87 6.88 0.47
CA PRO A 38 -12.31 8.16 0.91
C PRO A 38 -12.00 8.20 2.41
N THR A 39 -12.91 7.68 3.24
CA THR A 39 -12.72 7.60 4.71
C THR A 39 -11.54 6.70 5.07
N GLN A 40 -11.46 5.49 4.53
CA GLN A 40 -10.35 4.56 4.80
C GLN A 40 -9.01 5.08 4.28
N LYS A 41 -8.98 5.79 3.14
CA LYS A 41 -7.76 6.42 2.62
C LYS A 41 -7.30 7.57 3.53
N GLU A 42 -8.21 8.43 3.98
CA GLU A 42 -7.91 9.51 4.92
C GLU A 42 -7.41 8.94 6.27
N LEU A 43 -8.02 7.87 6.78
CA LEU A 43 -7.55 7.15 7.98
C LEU A 43 -6.14 6.57 7.77
N ALA A 44 -5.87 5.94 6.63
CA ALA A 44 -4.56 5.39 6.32
C ALA A 44 -3.47 6.47 6.41
N GLN A 45 -3.67 7.64 5.81
CA GLN A 45 -2.69 8.73 5.90
C GLN A 45 -2.51 9.25 7.33
N LYS A 46 -3.58 9.34 8.11
CA LYS A 46 -3.52 9.75 9.52
C LYS A 46 -2.71 8.77 10.38
N ILE A 47 -2.85 7.46 10.14
CA ILE A 47 -2.11 6.45 10.89
C ILE A 47 -0.63 6.44 10.45
N VAL A 48 -0.33 6.52 9.15
CA VAL A 48 1.06 6.67 8.65
C VAL A 48 1.72 7.91 9.26
N ALA A 49 1.09 9.09 9.18
CA ALA A 49 1.66 10.33 9.70
C ALA A 49 1.84 10.34 11.24
N SER A 50 1.07 9.53 11.98
CA SER A 50 1.33 9.35 13.42
C SER A 50 2.65 8.60 13.69
N ALA A 51 3.08 7.73 12.76
CA ALA A 51 4.35 7.00 12.86
C ALA A 51 5.52 7.70 12.13
N GLU A 52 5.30 8.44 11.05
CA GLU A 52 6.39 9.16 10.38
C GLU A 52 6.65 10.55 11.00
N ASN A 53 5.62 11.20 11.57
CA ASN A 53 5.67 12.63 11.92
C ASN A 53 5.00 12.97 13.27
N GLY A 54 4.57 11.97 14.06
CA GLY A 54 3.94 12.19 15.35
C GLY A 54 2.60 12.93 15.31
N THR A 55 1.93 13.03 14.15
CA THR A 55 0.71 13.86 13.99
C THR A 55 -0.36 13.20 13.14
N LEU A 56 -1.63 13.55 13.39
CA LEU A 56 -2.76 13.19 12.51
C LEU A 56 -2.93 14.19 11.35
N ASN A 57 -2.25 15.34 11.38
CA ASN A 57 -2.28 16.30 10.29
C ASN A 57 -1.29 15.90 9.19
N TRP A 58 -1.51 14.77 8.52
CA TRP A 58 -0.65 14.25 7.45
C TRP A 58 -0.35 15.27 6.34
N ARG A 59 -1.24 16.25 6.15
CA ARG A 59 -1.07 17.35 5.17
C ARG A 59 0.01 18.37 5.59
N SER A 60 0.57 18.33 6.80
CA SER A 60 1.77 19.12 7.12
C SER A 60 3.01 18.61 6.40
N ALA A 61 3.05 17.32 6.02
CA ALA A 61 4.20 16.70 5.37
C ALA A 61 4.47 17.20 3.94
N TYR A 62 3.49 17.79 3.22
CA TYR A 62 3.72 18.30 1.85
C TYR A 62 4.93 19.24 1.75
N GLY A 63 5.18 20.05 2.78
CA GLY A 63 6.29 21.00 2.88
C GLY A 63 7.49 20.50 3.69
N TYR A 64 7.48 19.26 4.18
CA TYR A 64 8.65 18.65 4.81
C TYR A 64 9.79 18.54 3.78
N VAL A 65 11.00 18.87 4.21
CA VAL A 65 12.25 18.74 3.44
C VAL A 65 13.42 18.91 4.39
N GLU A 66 14.26 17.87 4.50
CA GLU A 66 15.38 17.77 5.43
C GLU A 66 16.34 16.67 4.94
N ASP A 67 17.65 16.84 5.14
CA ASP A 67 18.58 15.70 5.08
C ASP A 67 18.72 15.17 6.50
N ILE A 68 18.26 13.93 6.71
CA ILE A 68 18.22 13.27 8.01
C ILE A 68 19.50 12.46 8.29
N GLY A 69 20.52 12.55 7.43
CA GLY A 69 21.83 11.91 7.60
C GLY A 69 21.83 10.40 7.32
N ASP A 70 20.81 9.87 6.65
CA ASP A 70 20.66 8.45 6.32
C ASP A 70 21.33 8.03 5.00
N GLY A 71 21.93 8.99 4.29
CA GLY A 71 22.61 8.79 3.00
C GLY A 71 21.71 8.93 1.77
N GLN A 72 20.45 9.34 1.91
CA GLN A 72 19.52 9.55 0.79
C GLN A 72 19.45 11.02 0.32
N GLY A 73 20.19 11.92 0.99
CA GLY A 73 20.17 13.37 0.73
C GLY A 73 18.89 14.00 1.30
N TYR A 74 18.30 14.96 0.58
CA TYR A 74 17.03 15.56 1.00
C TYR A 74 15.88 14.56 0.89
N THR A 75 15.29 14.23 2.04
CA THR A 75 14.01 13.53 2.22
C THR A 75 12.89 14.56 2.35
N ALA A 76 11.84 14.47 1.52
CA ALA A 76 10.84 15.54 1.40
C ALA A 76 9.42 15.07 1.07
N GLY A 77 8.42 15.88 1.42
CA GLY A 77 7.01 15.66 1.04
C GLY A 77 6.29 14.55 1.80
N LEU A 78 5.09 14.21 1.31
CA LEU A 78 4.10 13.35 1.98
C LEU A 78 4.59 11.99 2.52
N ILE A 79 5.61 11.41 1.91
CA ILE A 79 6.10 10.06 2.20
C ILE A 79 7.63 9.98 2.24
N GLY A 80 8.32 11.12 2.30
CA GLY A 80 9.78 11.17 2.28
C GLY A 80 10.36 10.74 0.93
N PHE A 81 9.98 11.41 -0.16
CA PHE A 81 10.68 11.29 -1.44
C PHE A 81 12.13 11.74 -1.28
N CYS A 82 13.13 11.01 -1.75
CA CYS A 82 14.54 11.39 -1.53
C CYS A 82 15.27 11.80 -2.81
N THR A 83 16.16 12.79 -2.71
CA THR A 83 17.00 13.22 -3.84
C THR A 83 17.92 12.12 -4.37
N GLY A 84 18.33 11.18 -3.52
CA GLY A 84 19.21 10.06 -3.86
C GLY A 84 18.51 8.79 -4.33
N THR A 85 17.17 8.73 -4.36
CA THR A 85 16.39 7.50 -4.66
C THR A 85 15.49 7.59 -5.90
N HIS A 86 15.77 8.50 -6.82
CA HIS A 86 15.08 8.71 -8.11
C HIS A 86 13.60 9.15 -8.04
N ASP A 87 12.88 8.88 -6.96
CA ASP A 87 11.46 9.18 -6.78
C ASP A 87 11.18 10.69 -6.62
N LEU A 88 12.01 11.42 -5.88
CA LEU A 88 11.89 12.89 -5.83
C LEU A 88 12.15 13.53 -7.20
N LEU A 89 13.15 13.03 -7.94
CA LEU A 89 13.42 13.49 -9.31
C LEU A 89 12.21 13.20 -10.22
N THR A 90 11.65 11.99 -10.14
CA THR A 90 10.46 11.57 -10.90
C THR A 90 9.26 12.48 -10.61
N LEU A 91 9.02 12.82 -9.33
CA LEU A 91 7.98 13.75 -8.91
C LEU A 91 8.18 15.15 -9.52
N VAL A 92 9.39 15.72 -9.43
CA VAL A 92 9.64 17.09 -9.92
C VAL A 92 9.62 17.14 -11.45
N GLU A 93 10.09 16.10 -12.15
CA GLU A 93 9.95 15.98 -13.61
C GLU A 93 8.48 15.83 -14.02
N GLY A 94 7.72 15.00 -13.31
CA GLY A 94 6.29 14.84 -13.48
C GLY A 94 5.55 16.17 -13.36
N TYR A 95 5.73 16.83 -12.22
CA TYR A 95 5.13 18.12 -11.94
C TYR A 95 5.53 19.20 -12.97
N THR A 96 6.80 19.24 -13.39
CA THR A 96 7.28 20.26 -14.33
C THR A 96 6.81 20.08 -15.76
N ARG A 97 6.55 18.83 -16.20
CA ARG A 97 5.94 18.55 -17.49
C ARG A 97 4.52 19.12 -17.57
N ASP A 98 3.76 18.93 -16.49
CA ASP A 98 2.36 19.30 -16.41
C ASP A 98 2.19 20.79 -16.03
N HIS A 99 3.17 21.36 -15.33
CA HIS A 99 3.23 22.76 -14.90
C HIS A 99 4.60 23.39 -15.24
N PRO A 100 4.85 23.72 -16.53
CA PRO A 100 6.09 24.35 -16.96
C PRO A 100 6.34 25.69 -16.24
N GLY A 101 7.58 25.91 -15.80
CA GLY A 101 7.98 27.17 -15.14
C GLY A 101 7.69 27.27 -13.64
N ASN A 102 7.24 26.18 -12.98
CA ASN A 102 7.14 26.13 -11.52
C ASN A 102 8.51 26.37 -10.81
N ALA A 103 8.50 26.70 -9.51
CA ALA A 103 9.73 27.12 -8.82
C ALA A 103 10.77 26.00 -8.63
N LEU A 104 10.37 24.73 -8.79
CA LEU A 104 11.26 23.58 -8.69
C LEU A 104 11.94 23.21 -10.02
N ALA A 105 11.38 23.63 -11.16
CA ALA A 105 11.90 23.33 -12.50
C ALA A 105 13.39 23.68 -12.66
N ARG A 106 13.84 24.79 -12.05
CA ARG A 106 15.24 25.25 -12.09
C ARG A 106 16.23 24.28 -11.43
N TYR A 107 15.77 23.40 -10.54
CA TYR A 107 16.60 22.41 -9.85
C TYR A 107 16.74 21.09 -10.60
N LEU A 108 15.94 20.84 -11.66
CA LEU A 108 16.01 19.58 -12.42
C LEU A 108 17.43 19.21 -12.90
N PRO A 109 18.27 20.13 -13.41
CA PRO A 109 19.65 19.81 -13.78
C PRO A 109 20.53 19.41 -12.59
N ALA A 110 20.24 19.87 -11.37
CA ALA A 110 20.93 19.47 -10.15
C ALA A 110 20.40 18.14 -9.63
N LEU A 111 19.08 17.97 -9.55
CA LEU A 111 18.42 16.72 -9.15
C LEU A 111 18.94 15.52 -9.97
N ARG A 112 19.03 15.66 -11.30
CA ARG A 112 19.58 14.61 -12.19
C ARG A 112 21.07 14.29 -11.97
N ARG A 113 21.86 15.19 -11.38
CA ARG A 113 23.28 14.95 -11.08
C ARG A 113 23.50 14.33 -9.71
N VAL A 114 22.60 14.58 -8.75
CA VAL A 114 22.72 14.07 -7.39
C VAL A 114 21.95 12.77 -7.17
N ASP A 115 21.05 12.40 -8.08
CA ASP A 115 20.33 11.13 -8.06
C ASP A 115 21.29 9.93 -7.92
N GLY A 116 20.92 8.98 -7.04
CA GLY A 116 21.81 7.92 -6.59
C GLY A 116 22.87 8.31 -5.54
N SER A 117 22.82 9.54 -4.98
CA SER A 117 23.78 10.01 -3.96
C SER A 117 23.15 10.91 -2.89
N ALA A 118 23.87 11.13 -1.78
CA ALA A 118 23.51 12.09 -0.73
C ALA A 118 23.93 13.55 -1.05
N SER A 119 24.25 13.89 -2.31
CA SER A 119 24.83 15.20 -2.63
C SER A 119 23.78 16.32 -2.71
N HIS A 120 24.10 17.51 -2.20
CA HIS A 120 23.28 18.72 -2.37
C HIS A 120 23.79 19.66 -3.49
N ALA A 121 24.69 19.18 -4.36
CA ALA A 121 25.42 20.02 -5.33
C ALA A 121 24.52 20.72 -6.37
N GLY A 122 24.23 22.00 -6.12
CA GLY A 122 23.33 22.83 -6.93
C GLY A 122 21.86 22.83 -6.47
N LEU A 123 21.57 22.21 -5.33
CA LEU A 123 20.31 22.36 -4.59
C LEU A 123 20.45 23.48 -3.55
N ASP A 124 21.54 23.47 -2.80
CA ASP A 124 21.77 24.40 -1.69
C ASP A 124 22.12 25.84 -2.12
N PRO A 125 21.76 26.84 -1.30
CA PRO A 125 20.92 26.75 -0.09
C PRO A 125 19.40 26.86 -0.41
N GLY A 126 19.04 27.02 -1.69
CA GLY A 126 17.71 27.49 -2.07
C GLY A 126 16.62 26.41 -2.16
N PHE A 127 16.99 25.14 -2.39
CA PHE A 127 16.03 24.07 -2.66
C PHE A 127 15.03 23.83 -1.51
N PRO A 128 15.41 23.75 -0.23
CA PRO A 128 14.45 23.57 0.87
C PRO A 128 13.45 24.74 1.00
N ALA A 129 13.88 25.96 0.69
CA ALA A 129 12.99 27.12 0.70
C ALA A 129 12.01 27.09 -0.49
N ALA A 130 12.50 26.73 -1.69
CA ALA A 130 11.67 26.57 -2.88
C ALA A 130 10.63 25.45 -2.71
N TRP A 131 11.02 24.31 -2.13
CA TRP A 131 10.10 23.20 -1.83
C TRP A 131 8.97 23.62 -0.89
N ARG A 132 9.30 24.29 0.23
CA ARG A 132 8.31 24.81 1.20
C ARG A 132 7.39 25.90 0.64
N ALA A 133 7.86 26.65 -0.36
CA ALA A 133 7.03 27.61 -1.08
C ALA A 133 6.08 26.90 -2.05
N GLU A 134 6.61 26.02 -2.89
CA GLU A 134 5.85 25.27 -3.90
C GLU A 134 4.83 24.32 -3.25
N SER A 135 5.10 23.77 -2.06
CA SER A 135 4.17 22.90 -1.32
C SER A 135 2.86 23.58 -0.92
N ARG A 136 2.77 24.91 -1.04
CA ARG A 136 1.53 25.68 -0.85
C ARG A 136 0.64 25.65 -2.10
N VAL A 137 1.23 25.48 -3.28
CA VAL A 137 0.52 25.38 -4.56
C VAL A 137 -0.32 24.10 -4.57
N ALA A 138 -1.59 24.21 -4.98
CA ALA A 138 -2.50 23.06 -4.99
C ALA A 138 -2.05 21.98 -5.99
N ALA A 139 -1.50 22.39 -7.12
CA ALA A 139 -0.98 21.49 -8.16
C ALA A 139 0.21 20.64 -7.69
N PHE A 140 1.19 21.22 -6.97
CA PHE A 140 2.31 20.44 -6.45
C PHE A 140 1.88 19.45 -5.35
N ARG A 141 0.91 19.84 -4.52
CA ARG A 141 0.27 18.90 -3.57
C ARG A 141 -0.41 17.73 -4.29
N ALA A 142 -1.16 18.01 -5.35
CA ALA A 142 -1.76 16.98 -6.18
C ALA A 142 -0.70 16.07 -6.86
N ALA A 143 0.44 16.62 -7.29
CA ALA A 143 1.55 15.82 -7.83
C ALA A 143 2.14 14.86 -6.77
N GLN A 144 2.34 15.32 -5.53
CA GLN A 144 2.75 14.44 -4.42
C GLN A 144 1.70 13.36 -4.11
N ASP A 145 0.40 13.71 -4.14
CA ASP A 145 -0.69 12.75 -3.97
C ASP A 145 -0.69 11.66 -5.05
N VAL A 146 -0.47 12.04 -6.32
CA VAL A 146 -0.39 11.14 -7.47
C VAL A 146 0.82 10.21 -7.37
N GLU A 147 2.00 10.72 -7.00
CA GLU A 147 3.21 9.90 -6.96
C GLU A 147 3.19 8.89 -5.80
N ARG A 148 2.73 9.31 -4.61
CA ARG A 148 2.38 8.40 -3.51
C ARG A 148 1.41 7.31 -3.96
N ASP A 149 0.37 7.70 -4.71
CA ASP A 149 -0.63 6.76 -5.20
C ASP A 149 -0.07 5.78 -6.22
N ARG A 150 0.83 6.24 -7.11
CA ARG A 150 1.47 5.45 -8.16
C ARG A 150 2.43 4.41 -7.60
N VAL A 151 3.29 4.79 -6.65
CA VAL A 151 4.42 3.96 -6.19
C VAL A 151 4.07 3.13 -4.95
N TYR A 152 3.22 3.64 -4.05
CA TYR A 152 2.99 3.02 -2.74
C TYR A 152 1.54 2.55 -2.56
N PHE A 153 0.58 3.47 -2.58
CA PHE A 153 -0.81 3.16 -2.19
C PHE A 153 -1.53 2.26 -3.21
N GLY A 154 -1.42 2.56 -4.51
CA GLY A 154 -2.00 1.76 -5.59
C GLY A 154 -1.47 0.33 -5.60
N PRO A 155 -0.13 0.11 -5.62
CA PRO A 155 0.47 -1.22 -5.53
C PRO A 155 0.08 -1.98 -4.25
N ALA A 156 0.07 -1.33 -3.08
CA ALA A 156 -0.36 -1.93 -1.82
C ALA A 156 -1.80 -2.45 -1.87
N VAL A 157 -2.72 -1.59 -2.31
CA VAL A 157 -4.15 -1.93 -2.45
C VAL A 157 -4.35 -3.02 -3.49
N HIS A 158 -3.69 -2.93 -4.65
CA HIS A 158 -3.79 -3.95 -5.69
C HIS A 158 -3.33 -5.31 -5.15
N ARG A 159 -2.16 -5.37 -4.48
CA ARG A 159 -1.66 -6.62 -3.91
C ARG A 159 -2.58 -7.15 -2.82
N GLY A 160 -3.09 -6.29 -1.94
CA GLY A 160 -4.05 -6.69 -0.90
C GLY A 160 -5.33 -7.27 -1.49
N ARG A 161 -5.85 -6.70 -2.59
CA ARG A 161 -7.00 -7.24 -3.32
C ARG A 161 -6.70 -8.61 -3.96
N VAL A 162 -5.52 -8.79 -4.56
CA VAL A 162 -5.07 -10.08 -5.12
C VAL A 162 -4.96 -11.16 -4.04
N ASP A 163 -4.59 -10.80 -2.82
CA ASP A 163 -4.53 -11.72 -1.68
C ASP A 163 -5.87 -11.89 -0.95
N GLY A 164 -6.91 -11.15 -1.33
CA GLY A 164 -8.25 -11.21 -0.73
C GLY A 164 -8.38 -10.50 0.63
N LEU A 165 -7.52 -9.51 0.89
CA LEU A 165 -7.48 -8.75 2.14
C LEU A 165 -8.53 -7.62 2.18
N GLY A 166 -9.08 -7.37 3.36
CA GLY A 166 -9.90 -6.22 3.70
C GLY A 166 -9.10 -4.91 3.81
N ALA A 167 -9.74 -3.87 4.34
CA ALA A 167 -9.13 -2.54 4.42
C ALA A 167 -7.93 -2.52 5.40
N LEU A 168 -8.00 -3.27 6.51
CA LEU A 168 -6.88 -3.37 7.44
C LEU A 168 -5.66 -4.04 6.79
N GLY A 169 -5.85 -5.16 6.08
CA GLY A 169 -4.74 -5.83 5.39
C GLY A 169 -4.14 -4.99 4.26
N GLN A 170 -4.97 -4.27 3.50
CA GLN A 170 -4.51 -3.29 2.51
C GLN A 170 -3.73 -2.13 3.17
N PHE A 171 -4.15 -1.66 4.35
CA PHE A 171 -3.41 -0.66 5.12
C PHE A 171 -2.06 -1.18 5.61
N ILE A 172 -2.02 -2.40 6.17
CA ILE A 172 -0.78 -3.04 6.63
C ILE A 172 0.22 -3.19 5.47
N TYR A 173 -0.24 -3.54 4.27
CA TYR A 173 0.59 -3.54 3.06
C TYR A 173 1.08 -2.15 2.65
N TYR A 174 0.24 -1.11 2.77
CA TYR A 174 0.60 0.26 2.43
C TYR A 174 1.68 0.81 3.38
N ASP A 175 1.47 0.67 4.69
CA ASP A 175 2.44 1.08 5.71
C ASP A 175 3.75 0.28 5.62
N ALA A 176 3.68 -0.99 5.20
CA ALA A 176 4.87 -1.79 4.90
C ALA A 176 5.61 -1.30 3.64
N LEU A 177 4.89 -0.92 2.56
CA LEU A 177 5.51 -0.35 1.36
C LEU A 177 6.16 1.01 1.62
N VAL A 178 5.53 1.87 2.43
CA VAL A 178 6.12 3.15 2.86
C VAL A 178 7.42 2.92 3.63
N PHE A 179 7.41 2.06 4.66
CA PHE A 179 8.59 1.87 5.51
C PHE A 179 9.71 1.01 4.88
N HIS A 180 9.37 -0.02 4.10
CA HIS A 180 10.33 -0.99 3.59
C HIS A 180 10.70 -0.80 2.12
N GLY A 181 9.94 0.03 1.38
CA GLY A 181 10.06 0.19 -0.05
C GLY A 181 9.58 -1.03 -0.87
N PRO A 182 9.41 -0.85 -2.20
CA PRO A 182 9.21 -1.95 -3.12
C PRO A 182 10.48 -2.81 -3.29
N GLY A 183 10.34 -4.00 -3.86
CA GLY A 183 11.45 -4.87 -4.23
C GLY A 183 11.41 -6.26 -3.57
N ALA A 184 12.36 -7.12 -3.94
CA ALA A 184 12.40 -8.54 -3.58
C ALA A 184 13.46 -8.91 -2.51
N GLY A 185 14.15 -7.94 -1.92
CA GLY A 185 15.09 -8.16 -0.82
C GLY A 185 14.41 -8.70 0.46
N PRO A 186 15.16 -9.33 1.39
CA PRO A 186 14.58 -10.02 2.54
C PRO A 186 13.84 -9.08 3.52
N THR A 187 14.13 -7.78 3.49
CA THR A 187 13.53 -6.73 4.33
C THR A 187 12.67 -5.72 3.54
N SER A 188 12.47 -5.92 2.23
CA SER A 188 11.55 -5.12 1.40
C SER A 188 10.15 -5.75 1.35
N PHE A 189 9.17 -5.02 0.80
CA PHE A 189 7.76 -5.45 0.82
C PHE A 189 7.50 -6.88 0.29
N ASP A 190 7.95 -7.22 -0.93
CA ASP A 190 7.65 -8.55 -1.49
C ASP A 190 8.40 -9.67 -0.74
N GLY A 191 9.56 -9.39 -0.14
CA GLY A 191 10.28 -10.34 0.72
C GLY A 191 9.54 -10.63 2.03
N ILE A 192 9.00 -9.59 2.68
CA ILE A 192 8.14 -9.72 3.88
C ILE A 192 6.86 -10.48 3.52
N ARG A 193 6.21 -10.12 2.41
CA ARG A 193 5.00 -10.80 1.93
C ARG A 193 5.27 -12.27 1.60
N ALA A 194 6.36 -12.57 0.90
CA ALA A 194 6.76 -13.94 0.59
C ALA A 194 7.08 -14.76 1.84
N ARG A 195 7.60 -14.12 2.90
CA ARG A 195 7.78 -14.77 4.22
C ARG A 195 6.44 -15.10 4.86
N ALA A 196 5.53 -14.13 4.97
CA ALA A 196 4.20 -14.33 5.53
C ALA A 196 3.45 -15.49 4.83
N MET A 197 3.54 -15.56 3.50
CA MET A 197 2.89 -16.60 2.68
C MET A 197 3.48 -18.01 2.85
N ARG A 198 4.63 -18.19 3.53
CA ARG A 198 5.16 -19.50 3.92
C ARG A 198 4.57 -20.00 5.23
N GLU A 199 4.26 -19.09 6.15
CA GLU A 199 3.69 -19.41 7.46
C GLU A 199 2.16 -19.55 7.40
N ALA A 200 1.48 -18.70 6.62
CA ALA A 200 0.02 -18.65 6.54
C ALA A 200 -0.49 -18.47 5.10
N ARG A 201 -1.62 -19.11 4.76
CA ARG A 201 -2.31 -18.92 3.47
C ARG A 201 -3.05 -17.59 3.46
N THR A 202 -3.00 -16.88 2.33
CA THR A 202 -3.85 -15.70 2.12
C THR A 202 -5.33 -16.09 1.96
N PRO A 203 -6.29 -15.18 2.21
CA PRO A 203 -7.72 -15.41 1.93
C PRO A 203 -8.01 -15.90 0.50
N ALA A 204 -7.35 -15.33 -0.51
CA ALA A 204 -7.45 -15.78 -1.91
C ALA A 204 -6.95 -17.23 -2.14
N ARG A 205 -6.27 -17.85 -1.15
CA ARG A 205 -5.81 -19.23 -1.15
C ARG A 205 -6.50 -20.10 -0.07
N GLY A 206 -7.66 -19.65 0.42
CA GLY A 206 -8.49 -20.34 1.41
C GLY A 206 -7.99 -20.23 2.85
N GLY A 207 -7.07 -19.31 3.16
CA GLY A 207 -6.67 -19.02 4.54
C GLY A 207 -7.60 -18.03 5.23
N LYS A 208 -7.49 -17.92 6.56
CA LYS A 208 -8.20 -16.92 7.35
C LYS A 208 -7.42 -15.61 7.36
N GLU A 209 -8.09 -14.48 7.10
CA GLU A 209 -7.43 -13.17 6.98
C GLU A 209 -6.64 -12.81 8.24
N THR A 210 -7.17 -13.07 9.44
CA THR A 210 -6.47 -12.75 10.68
C THR A 210 -5.13 -13.46 10.81
N ASP A 211 -5.10 -14.73 10.43
CA ASP A 211 -3.94 -15.61 10.63
C ASP A 211 -2.85 -15.27 9.61
N TYR A 212 -3.26 -14.85 8.40
CA TYR A 212 -2.35 -14.28 7.40
C TYR A 212 -1.76 -12.93 7.83
N LEU A 213 -2.61 -12.02 8.34
CA LEU A 213 -2.15 -10.71 8.78
C LEU A 213 -1.24 -10.80 10.02
N ASP A 214 -1.50 -11.73 10.93
CA ASP A 214 -0.65 -11.98 12.08
C ASP A 214 0.76 -12.44 11.65
N ALA A 215 0.83 -13.44 10.75
CA ALA A 215 2.08 -13.89 10.15
C ALA A 215 2.80 -12.78 9.34
N PHE A 216 2.06 -11.88 8.68
CA PHE A 216 2.64 -10.74 7.97
C PHE A 216 3.23 -9.71 8.92
N LEU A 217 2.52 -9.36 9.99
CA LEU A 217 3.01 -8.41 10.99
C LEU A 217 4.25 -8.96 11.73
N ASP A 218 4.33 -10.27 11.97
CA ASP A 218 5.53 -10.94 12.49
C ASP A 218 6.71 -10.87 11.53
N ALA A 219 6.49 -11.19 10.25
CA ALA A 219 7.50 -11.05 9.20
C ALA A 219 8.00 -9.61 9.08
N ARG A 220 7.09 -8.64 9.17
CA ARG A 220 7.37 -7.20 9.10
C ARG A 220 8.17 -6.72 10.31
N ARG A 221 7.72 -7.03 11.53
CA ARG A 221 8.42 -6.67 12.78
C ARG A 221 9.86 -7.19 12.78
N ARG A 222 10.05 -8.44 12.34
CA ARG A 222 11.40 -9.01 12.16
C ARG A 222 12.22 -8.24 11.11
N ALA A 223 11.62 -7.85 9.99
CA ALA A 223 12.30 -7.08 8.95
C ALA A 223 12.71 -5.66 9.42
N MET A 224 11.87 -4.98 10.23
CA MET A 224 12.20 -3.69 10.84
C MET A 224 13.45 -3.82 11.72
N LEU A 225 13.45 -4.76 12.66
CA LEU A 225 14.57 -5.02 13.58
C LEU A 225 15.84 -5.53 12.86
N THR A 226 15.69 -6.16 11.69
CA THR A 226 16.84 -6.60 10.87
C THR A 226 17.48 -5.42 10.12
N ARG A 227 16.66 -4.48 9.62
CA ARG A 227 17.14 -3.29 8.91
C ARG A 227 17.74 -2.25 9.88
N HIS A 228 17.11 -2.09 11.05
CA HIS A 228 17.49 -1.12 12.07
C HIS A 228 17.42 -1.78 13.46
N PRO A 229 18.52 -2.39 13.95
CA PRO A 229 18.56 -2.98 15.28
C PRO A 229 18.21 -1.96 16.37
N GLY A 230 17.28 -2.31 17.26
CA GLY A 230 16.81 -1.41 18.33
C GLY A 230 15.73 -0.41 17.92
N ILE A 231 15.25 -0.42 16.67
CA ILE A 231 14.15 0.44 16.24
C ILE A 231 12.85 0.12 16.98
N ASP A 232 12.07 1.17 17.29
CA ASP A 232 10.73 1.04 17.82
C ASP A 232 9.78 0.38 16.79
N THR A 233 8.96 -0.57 17.26
CA THR A 233 8.01 -1.34 16.43
C THR A 233 6.54 -1.06 16.79
N SER A 234 6.23 0.01 17.53
CA SER A 234 4.88 0.38 18.00
C SER A 234 3.86 0.60 16.87
N ARG A 235 4.30 1.04 15.68
CA ARG A 235 3.46 1.09 14.45
C ARG A 235 2.91 -0.28 14.03
N VAL A 236 3.59 -1.36 14.42
CA VAL A 236 3.10 -2.74 14.34
C VAL A 236 2.41 -3.12 15.65
N ASP A 237 3.15 -3.08 16.76
CA ASP A 237 2.78 -3.77 18.01
C ASP A 237 1.58 -3.13 18.74
N THR A 238 1.51 -1.80 18.83
CA THR A 238 0.45 -1.06 19.55
C THR A 238 -0.54 -0.35 18.61
N THR A 239 -0.43 -0.60 17.31
CA THR A 239 -1.28 -0.03 16.25
C THR A 239 -1.89 -1.11 15.36
N GLN A 240 -1.13 -1.70 14.44
CA GLN A 240 -1.67 -2.66 13.47
C GLN A 240 -2.13 -3.98 14.11
N ARG A 241 -1.32 -4.53 15.02
CA ARG A 241 -1.69 -5.72 15.81
C ARG A 241 -2.90 -5.44 16.69
N ARG A 242 -3.02 -4.23 17.22
CA ARG A 242 -4.18 -3.81 18.00
C ARG A 242 -5.47 -3.85 17.16
N PHE A 243 -5.48 -3.21 15.99
CA PHE A 243 -6.65 -3.24 15.10
C PHE A 243 -7.01 -4.66 14.63
N LEU A 244 -6.00 -5.53 14.48
CA LEU A 244 -6.18 -6.94 14.15
C LEU A 244 -6.85 -7.71 15.30
N ASN A 245 -6.36 -7.53 16.54
CA ASN A 245 -6.88 -8.15 17.75
C ASN A 245 -8.31 -7.66 18.08
N GLU A 246 -8.62 -6.41 17.76
CA GLU A 246 -9.98 -5.84 17.83
C GLU A 246 -10.92 -6.36 16.73
N GLY A 247 -10.43 -7.21 15.81
CA GLY A 247 -11.21 -7.77 14.70
C GLY A 247 -11.58 -6.74 13.62
N ASN A 248 -10.98 -5.55 13.63
CA ASN A 248 -11.35 -4.41 12.79
C ASN A 248 -10.76 -4.51 11.36
N LEU A 249 -10.99 -5.65 10.69
CA LEU A 249 -10.55 -5.91 9.31
C LEU A 249 -11.07 -4.86 8.30
N GLY A 250 -12.14 -4.14 8.66
CA GLY A 250 -12.73 -3.05 7.88
C GLY A 250 -12.07 -1.68 8.06
N LEU A 251 -11.07 -1.53 8.94
CA LEU A 251 -10.42 -0.26 9.32
C LEU A 251 -11.45 0.87 9.52
N ARG A 252 -12.36 0.68 10.48
CA ARG A 252 -13.49 1.58 10.76
C ARG A 252 -13.28 2.34 12.05
N PRO A 253 -13.69 3.63 12.12
CA PRO A 253 -13.79 4.34 13.39
C PRO A 253 -14.85 3.73 14.33
N PRO A 254 -14.75 3.95 15.65
CA PRO A 254 -13.67 4.70 16.31
C PRO A 254 -12.35 3.92 16.31
N LEU A 255 -11.25 4.60 16.03
CA LEU A 255 -9.89 4.06 16.11
C LEU A 255 -9.14 4.75 17.25
N ARG A 256 -8.42 3.96 18.06
CA ARG A 256 -7.45 4.46 19.04
C ARG A 256 -6.20 3.61 18.95
N TRP A 257 -5.01 4.20 18.97
CA TRP A 257 -3.75 3.46 18.91
C TRP A 257 -2.63 4.21 19.65
N GLN A 258 -1.46 3.59 19.76
CA GLN A 258 -0.27 4.25 20.28
C GLN A 258 0.92 4.03 19.34
N VAL A 259 1.71 5.08 19.11
CA VAL A 259 3.04 5.01 18.45
C VAL A 259 4.01 5.84 19.29
N TYR A 260 5.21 5.32 19.56
CA TYR A 260 6.24 5.97 20.39
C TYR A 260 5.77 6.39 21.79
N GLY A 261 4.76 5.69 22.34
CA GLY A 261 4.10 6.03 23.61
C GLY A 261 2.97 7.07 23.50
N GLU A 262 2.90 7.82 22.40
CA GLU A 262 1.85 8.82 22.18
C GLU A 262 0.53 8.18 21.77
N THR A 263 -0.58 8.64 22.37
CA THR A 263 -1.93 8.13 22.08
C THR A 263 -2.59 8.95 20.98
N TYR A 264 -3.06 8.25 19.95
CA TYR A 264 -3.84 8.83 18.86
C TYR A 264 -5.27 8.26 18.85
N GLN A 265 -6.21 9.09 18.38
CA GLN A 265 -7.60 8.69 18.21
C GLN A 265 -8.26 9.37 17.00
N VAL A 266 -9.17 8.64 16.34
CA VAL A 266 -10.13 9.19 15.37
C VAL A 266 -11.52 8.64 15.75
N PRO A 267 -12.50 9.50 16.05
CA PRO A 267 -13.86 9.08 16.40
C PRO A 267 -14.60 8.46 15.20
#